data_AF-A0A0N7JTR2-F1
#
_entry.id   AF-A0A0N7JTR2-F1
#
_cell.length_a   1.000
_cell.length_b   1.000
_cell.length_c   1.000
_cell.angle_alpha   90.00
_cell.angle_beta   90.00
_cell.angle_gamma   90.00
#
_symmetry.space_group_name_H-M   'P 1'
#
loop_
_entity.id
_entity.type
_entity.pdbx_description
1 polymer ?
#
loop_
_entity_poly.entity_id
_entity_poly.type
_entity_poly.pdbx_seq_one_letter_code
_entity_poly.pdbx_strand_id
1 'polypeptide(L)'
;MTLRSASPDTLDALPNPRGGAVRPAEQAIADALDAFEQRRDMTAQLLIAGRALREAGWLAAHRFTDALLLVSPMAASGLAEEAAARAVFGAALRAFRAALERRNLRELGCSGALFEHYRALSTHIAQHTPGYSITFEDVALAGRPVPPVSLRSQSAARLAHLRARYEQALLPVLRSKGHVSTSAVAGAVNAALDDLDACLVDLSGPDPYDFWRLALACSRALRATGRSVEDVDMRRFYARCNIALADEERGIPLAPRSLVRATLALLWRDYALFGAAAEDTEHVELLRDYGLTVDWHIAGTQASEALWEAGAHQAETLAAHVAMTRELGVLTVNANAYEDFLQTADAAIAALADYARAADNPQKADPSAALQAGDAAYRLGAAASALGLGQVALLADALGLAWRRRAHAGVSTPAVRAHIVVEAPDARSLEAAAEALRAMLHKVAAGVAPQSATNVLAALTRAIEQGGGT
;
A
#
# COMPACT_ATOMS: atom_id res chain seq x y z
N MET A 1 -28.52 8.75 36.16
CA MET A 1 -28.62 9.83 35.14
C MET A 1 -27.24 10.45 35.03
N THR A 2 -26.46 10.38 33.95
CA THR A 2 -26.65 9.99 32.55
C THR A 2 -25.31 9.39 32.07
N LEU A 3 -25.34 8.17 31.53
CA LEU A 3 -24.21 7.55 30.83
C LEU A 3 -23.96 8.33 29.54
N ARG A 4 -22.79 8.95 29.40
CA ARG A 4 -22.36 9.52 28.12
C ARG A 4 -22.03 8.36 27.18
N SER A 5 -22.85 8.25 26.14
CA SER A 5 -22.63 7.42 24.96
C SER A 5 -21.26 7.77 24.36
N ALA A 6 -20.35 6.79 24.37
CA ALA A 6 -19.20 6.82 23.48
C ALA A 6 -19.76 6.80 22.05
N SER A 7 -19.54 7.90 21.32
CA SER A 7 -19.76 7.93 19.88
C SER A 7 -18.78 6.95 19.23
N PRO A 8 -19.17 6.21 18.18
CA PRO A 8 -18.23 5.33 17.50
C PRO A 8 -17.06 6.15 16.95
N ASP A 9 -15.84 5.66 17.16
CA ASP A 9 -14.60 6.22 16.61
C ASP A 9 -14.82 6.55 15.13
N THR A 10 -14.83 7.85 14.85
CA THR A 10 -15.10 8.39 13.53
C THR A 10 -13.83 8.12 12.73
N LEU A 11 -13.95 7.24 11.72
CA LEU A 11 -12.88 6.90 10.79
C LEU A 11 -12.21 8.20 10.31
N ASP A 12 -10.89 8.25 10.49
CA ASP A 12 -10.04 9.39 10.15
C ASP A 12 -10.40 9.94 8.76
N ALA A 13 -10.57 11.27 8.69
CA ALA A 13 -10.94 11.98 7.48
C ALA A 13 -9.77 11.94 6.49
N LEU A 14 -9.81 10.99 5.55
CA LEU A 14 -8.74 10.80 4.56
C LEU A 14 -8.93 11.76 3.38
N PRO A 15 -7.93 12.61 3.07
CA PRO A 15 -8.03 13.51 1.94
C PRO A 15 -8.06 12.74 0.60
N ASN A 16 -9.06 13.07 -0.22
CA ASN A 16 -9.57 12.21 -1.29
C ASN A 16 -8.84 12.36 -2.63
N PRO A 17 -8.92 11.30 -3.45
CA PRO A 17 -9.79 11.38 -4.62
C PRO A 17 -11.01 10.45 -4.52
N ARG A 18 -12.22 11.02 -4.57
CA ARG A 18 -13.51 10.28 -4.54
C ARG A 18 -13.71 9.56 -5.86
N GLY A 19 -13.04 8.42 -5.98
CA GLY A 19 -12.98 7.64 -7.21
C GLY A 19 -14.32 7.05 -7.63
N GLY A 20 -14.25 6.20 -8.66
CA GLY A 20 -15.43 5.54 -9.20
C GLY A 20 -16.12 4.66 -8.17
N ALA A 21 -17.45 4.64 -8.20
CA ALA A 21 -18.27 3.78 -7.36
C ALA A 21 -18.34 2.38 -7.99
N VAL A 22 -18.12 1.32 -7.19
CA VAL A 22 -18.44 -0.05 -7.62
C VAL A 22 -19.86 -0.35 -7.16
N ARG A 23 -20.85 0.21 -7.86
CA ARG A 23 -22.28 0.17 -7.45
C ARG A 23 -22.80 -1.24 -7.14
N PRO A 24 -22.48 -2.28 -7.93
CA PRO A 24 -22.91 -3.64 -7.60
C PRO A 24 -22.36 -4.14 -6.26
N ALA A 25 -21.13 -3.72 -5.89
CA ALA A 25 -20.55 -4.08 -4.60
C ALA A 25 -21.13 -3.26 -3.44
N GLU A 26 -21.30 -1.94 -3.62
CA GLU A 26 -21.94 -1.08 -2.62
C GLU A 26 -23.35 -1.61 -2.26
N GLN A 27 -24.16 -1.94 -3.28
CA GLN A 27 -25.51 -2.47 -3.08
C GLN A 27 -25.47 -3.85 -2.41
N ALA A 28 -24.64 -4.78 -2.90
CA ALA A 28 -24.58 -6.12 -2.34
C ALA A 28 -24.09 -6.12 -0.88
N ILE A 29 -23.17 -5.22 -0.51
CA ILE A 29 -22.74 -5.07 0.89
C ILE A 29 -23.85 -4.46 1.76
N ALA A 30 -24.63 -3.52 1.24
CA ALA A 30 -25.82 -3.01 1.94
C ALA A 30 -26.87 -4.12 2.15
N ASP A 31 -27.17 -4.90 1.12
CA ASP A 31 -28.10 -6.03 1.19
C ASP A 31 -27.60 -7.13 2.15
N ALA A 32 -26.28 -7.37 2.20
CA ALA A 32 -25.67 -8.28 3.14
C ALA A 32 -25.82 -7.79 4.59
N LEU A 33 -25.72 -6.48 4.83
CA LEU A 33 -25.93 -5.89 6.16
C LEU A 33 -27.40 -6.03 6.59
N ASP A 34 -28.34 -5.74 5.70
CA ASP A 34 -29.77 -5.91 5.97
C ASP A 34 -30.12 -7.38 6.25
N ALA A 35 -29.54 -8.31 5.47
CA ALA A 35 -29.68 -9.74 5.70
C ALA A 35 -29.08 -10.16 7.05
N PHE A 36 -27.90 -9.64 7.41
CA PHE A 36 -27.25 -9.89 8.69
C PHE A 36 -28.14 -9.47 9.88
N GLU A 37 -28.68 -8.26 9.82
CA GLU A 37 -29.57 -7.70 10.86
C GLU A 37 -30.84 -8.53 11.02
N GLN A 38 -31.39 -9.02 9.90
CA GLN A 38 -32.59 -9.86 9.86
C GLN A 38 -32.29 -11.35 10.11
N ARG A 39 -31.04 -11.72 10.44
CA ARG A 39 -30.60 -13.11 10.65
C ARG A 39 -30.87 -14.02 9.44
N ARG A 40 -30.73 -13.48 8.23
CA ARG A 40 -30.81 -14.21 6.97
C ARG A 40 -29.42 -14.57 6.44
N ASP A 41 -29.37 -15.46 5.45
CA ASP A 41 -28.14 -15.79 4.76
C ASP A 41 -27.63 -14.60 3.92
N MET A 42 -26.32 -14.36 3.98
CA MET A 42 -25.62 -13.23 3.35
C MET A 42 -24.70 -13.70 2.21
N THR A 43 -24.50 -15.02 2.06
CA THR A 43 -23.48 -15.63 1.21
C THR A 43 -23.57 -15.17 -0.24
N ALA A 44 -24.78 -15.16 -0.80
CA ALA A 44 -25.01 -14.73 -2.18
C ALA A 44 -24.58 -13.28 -2.40
N GLN A 45 -24.87 -12.39 -1.45
CA GLN A 45 -24.53 -10.97 -1.57
C GLN A 45 -23.03 -10.72 -1.43
N LEU A 46 -22.38 -11.41 -0.49
CA LEU A 46 -20.92 -11.34 -0.35
C LEU A 46 -20.19 -11.86 -1.61
N LEU A 47 -20.70 -12.90 -2.26
CA LEU A 47 -20.15 -13.40 -3.53
C LEU A 47 -20.30 -12.39 -4.68
N ILE A 48 -21.45 -11.70 -4.77
CA ILE A 48 -21.68 -10.64 -5.75
C ILE A 48 -20.71 -9.47 -5.51
N ALA A 49 -20.60 -9.02 -4.26
CA ALA A 49 -19.68 -7.96 -3.88
C ALA A 49 -18.22 -8.31 -4.21
N GLY A 50 -17.77 -9.51 -3.83
CA GLY A 50 -16.42 -9.99 -4.11
C GLY A 50 -16.12 -10.01 -5.61
N ARG A 51 -17.05 -10.53 -6.42
CA ARG A 51 -16.88 -10.55 -7.89
C ARG A 51 -16.73 -9.14 -8.47
N ALA A 52 -17.60 -8.20 -8.07
CA ALA A 52 -17.56 -6.83 -8.56
C ALA A 52 -16.28 -6.10 -8.15
N LEU A 53 -15.83 -6.26 -6.89
CA LEU A 53 -14.58 -5.65 -6.41
C LEU A 53 -13.35 -6.22 -7.13
N ARG A 54 -13.33 -7.53 -7.39
CA ARG A 54 -12.26 -8.17 -8.17
C ARG A 54 -12.22 -7.65 -9.61
N GLU A 55 -13.37 -7.52 -10.25
CA GLU A 55 -13.50 -6.98 -11.60
C GLU A 55 -13.01 -5.53 -11.68
N ALA A 56 -13.34 -4.71 -10.67
CA ALA A 56 -12.83 -3.33 -10.54
C ALA A 56 -11.32 -3.26 -10.22
N GLY A 57 -10.70 -4.37 -9.78
CA GLY A 57 -9.31 -4.40 -9.33
C GLY A 57 -9.08 -3.88 -7.91
N TRP A 58 -10.14 -3.83 -7.09
CA TRP A 58 -10.08 -3.36 -5.70
C TRP A 58 -9.60 -4.50 -4.79
N LEU A 59 -8.33 -4.91 -4.96
CA LEU A 59 -7.81 -6.17 -4.41
C LEU A 59 -7.88 -6.27 -2.88
N ALA A 60 -7.61 -5.17 -2.16
CA ALA A 60 -7.71 -5.15 -0.70
C ALA A 60 -9.16 -5.34 -0.23
N ALA A 61 -10.11 -4.66 -0.87
CA ALA A 61 -11.54 -4.80 -0.59
C ALA A 61 -12.08 -6.19 -0.96
N HIS A 62 -11.59 -6.77 -2.07
CA HIS A 62 -11.89 -8.16 -2.43
C HIS A 62 -11.43 -9.14 -1.34
N ARG A 63 -10.19 -9.02 -0.87
CA ARG A 63 -9.67 -9.85 0.24
C ARG A 63 -10.47 -9.69 1.53
N PHE A 64 -10.90 -8.46 1.84
CA PHE A 64 -11.76 -8.21 3.00
C PHE A 64 -13.11 -8.93 2.84
N THR A 65 -13.69 -8.88 1.65
CA THR A 65 -14.95 -9.57 1.33
C THR A 65 -14.80 -11.09 1.41
N ASP A 66 -13.67 -11.65 0.97
CA ASP A 66 -13.36 -13.08 1.14
C ASP A 66 -13.32 -13.48 2.62
N ALA A 67 -12.71 -12.67 3.49
CA ALA A 67 -12.70 -12.96 4.93
C ALA A 67 -14.11 -12.86 5.55
N LEU A 68 -14.93 -11.89 5.11
CA LEU A 68 -16.34 -11.83 5.50
C LEU A 68 -17.07 -13.11 5.05
N LEU A 69 -16.89 -13.53 3.80
CA LEU A 69 -17.51 -14.73 3.26
C LEU A 69 -17.12 -16.00 4.04
N LEU A 70 -15.86 -16.13 4.46
CA LEU A 70 -15.39 -17.27 5.26
C LEU A 70 -15.97 -17.30 6.67
N VAL A 71 -16.24 -16.13 7.27
CA VAL A 71 -16.81 -16.02 8.64
C VAL A 71 -18.34 -16.00 8.61
N SER A 72 -18.98 -15.74 7.46
CA SER A 72 -20.43 -15.60 7.35
C SER A 72 -21.24 -16.80 7.89
N PRO A 73 -20.82 -18.08 7.74
CA PRO A 73 -21.56 -19.21 8.30
C PRO A 73 -21.60 -19.17 9.83
N MET A 74 -20.49 -18.78 10.47
CA MET A 74 -20.40 -18.66 11.93
C MET A 74 -21.26 -17.49 12.44
N ALA A 75 -21.29 -16.40 11.68
CA ALA A 75 -22.13 -15.24 12.02
C ALA A 75 -23.63 -15.55 11.87
N ALA A 76 -24.00 -16.49 10.99
CA ALA A 76 -25.37 -16.86 10.67
C ALA A 76 -25.94 -18.03 11.51
N SER A 77 -25.11 -18.83 12.17
CA SER A 77 -25.53 -20.07 12.85
C SER A 77 -26.58 -19.86 13.96
N GLY A 78 -26.56 -18.70 14.62
CA GLY A 78 -27.40 -18.39 15.77
C GLY A 78 -26.99 -19.12 17.05
N LEU A 79 -25.86 -19.84 17.07
CA LEU A 79 -25.35 -20.56 18.24
C LEU A 79 -24.76 -19.57 19.26
N ALA A 80 -24.98 -19.83 20.55
CA ALA A 80 -24.46 -18.99 21.63
C ALA A 80 -22.93 -18.93 21.66
N GLU A 81 -22.28 -20.05 21.31
CA GLU A 81 -20.82 -20.18 21.23
C GLU A 81 -20.20 -19.28 20.14
N GLU A 82 -20.98 -18.92 19.12
CA GLU A 82 -20.55 -18.09 17.99
C GLU A 82 -21.00 -16.62 18.12
N ALA A 83 -21.54 -16.22 19.27
CA ALA A 83 -21.96 -14.85 19.54
C ALA A 83 -20.82 -13.83 19.35
N ALA A 84 -19.59 -14.21 19.73
CA ALA A 84 -18.40 -13.39 19.51
C ALA A 84 -18.09 -13.20 18.02
N ALA A 85 -18.14 -14.28 17.23
CA ALA A 85 -17.93 -14.23 15.78
C ALA A 85 -18.99 -13.35 15.10
N ARG A 86 -20.26 -13.46 15.51
CA ARG A 86 -21.34 -12.61 15.01
C ARG A 86 -21.11 -11.13 15.33
N ALA A 87 -20.66 -10.79 16.55
CA ALA A 87 -20.38 -9.40 16.93
C ALA A 87 -19.21 -8.81 16.12
N VAL A 88 -18.12 -9.56 15.98
CA VAL A 88 -16.95 -9.18 15.16
C VAL A 88 -17.34 -9.00 13.71
N PHE A 89 -18.10 -9.95 13.14
CA PHE A 89 -18.60 -9.89 11.77
C PHE A 89 -19.45 -8.66 11.52
N GLY A 90 -20.43 -8.38 12.38
CA GLY A 90 -21.31 -7.23 12.23
C GLY A 90 -20.57 -5.89 12.34
N ALA A 91 -19.55 -5.79 13.21
CA ALA A 91 -18.71 -4.60 13.30
C ALA A 91 -17.85 -4.42 12.03
N ALA A 92 -17.21 -5.49 11.56
CA ALA A 92 -16.39 -5.49 10.36
C ALA A 92 -17.20 -5.14 9.11
N LEU A 93 -18.40 -5.71 8.95
CA LEU A 93 -19.28 -5.44 7.81
C LEU A 93 -19.71 -3.96 7.74
N ARG A 94 -20.05 -3.35 8.88
CA ARG A 94 -20.40 -1.92 8.96
C ARG A 94 -19.20 -1.02 8.65
N ALA A 95 -18.04 -1.32 9.23
CA ALA A 95 -16.81 -0.56 8.97
C ALA A 95 -16.40 -0.65 7.49
N PHE A 96 -16.49 -1.84 6.90
CA PHE A 96 -16.17 -2.07 5.50
C PHE A 96 -17.15 -1.37 4.55
N ARG A 97 -18.46 -1.42 4.84
CA ARG A 97 -19.45 -0.65 4.08
C ARG A 97 -19.12 0.84 4.06
N ALA A 98 -18.84 1.42 5.23
CA ALA A 98 -18.49 2.83 5.33
C ALA A 98 -17.21 3.16 4.54
N ALA A 99 -16.21 2.28 4.54
CA ALA A 99 -14.99 2.44 3.75
C ALA A 99 -15.23 2.35 2.23
N LEU A 100 -16.10 1.44 1.79
CA LEU A 100 -16.49 1.35 0.38
C LEU A 100 -17.23 2.61 -0.08
N GLU A 101 -18.11 3.16 0.75
CA GLU A 101 -18.88 4.38 0.44
C GLU A 101 -17.96 5.62 0.30
N ARG A 102 -16.78 5.62 0.94
CA ARG A 102 -15.76 6.68 0.77
C ARG A 102 -14.97 6.56 -0.55
N ARG A 103 -15.02 5.40 -1.22
CA ARG A 103 -14.46 5.14 -2.57
C ARG A 103 -12.96 5.44 -2.70
N ASN A 104 -12.21 5.33 -1.61
CA ASN A 104 -10.77 5.57 -1.59
C ASN A 104 -10.01 4.24 -1.65
N LEU A 105 -9.36 3.96 -2.79
CA LEU A 105 -8.58 2.72 -2.98
C LEU A 105 -7.43 2.57 -1.98
N ARG A 106 -6.81 3.68 -1.57
CA ARG A 106 -5.70 3.67 -0.62
C ARG A 106 -6.19 3.41 0.79
N GLU A 107 -7.34 3.97 1.16
CA GLU A 107 -7.99 3.65 2.43
C GLU A 107 -8.23 2.14 2.56
N LEU A 108 -8.81 1.53 1.53
CA LEU A 108 -9.18 0.11 1.53
C LEU A 108 -7.96 -0.81 1.72
N GLY A 109 -6.75 -0.36 1.36
CA GLY A 109 -5.51 -1.10 1.54
C GLY A 109 -4.74 -0.73 2.81
N CYS A 110 -4.73 0.55 3.20
CA CYS A 110 -3.81 1.08 4.20
C CYS A 110 -4.47 1.46 5.53
N SER A 111 -5.81 1.46 5.65
CA SER A 111 -6.47 1.81 6.90
C SER A 111 -6.13 0.82 8.02
N GLY A 112 -5.48 1.32 9.08
CA GLY A 112 -5.18 0.53 10.28
C GLY A 112 -6.45 0.05 10.99
N ALA A 113 -7.48 0.90 11.07
CA ALA A 113 -8.76 0.54 11.67
C ALA A 113 -9.47 -0.57 10.88
N LEU A 114 -9.48 -0.50 9.55
CA LEU A 114 -10.05 -1.55 8.72
C LEU A 114 -9.24 -2.85 8.85
N PHE A 115 -7.91 -2.75 8.89
CA PHE A 115 -7.06 -3.93 9.10
C PHE A 115 -7.31 -4.62 10.45
N GLU A 116 -7.59 -3.87 11.51
CA GLU A 116 -7.95 -4.47 12.80
C GLU A 116 -9.25 -5.30 12.72
N HIS A 117 -10.25 -4.83 12.00
CA HIS A 117 -11.45 -5.63 11.71
C HIS A 117 -11.11 -6.88 10.87
N TYR A 118 -10.26 -6.75 9.85
CA TYR A 118 -9.80 -7.88 9.03
C TYR A 118 -9.04 -8.92 9.86
N ARG A 119 -8.21 -8.47 10.82
CA ARG A 119 -7.46 -9.31 11.75
C ARG A 119 -8.36 -10.03 12.74
N ALA A 120 -9.37 -9.36 13.26
CA ALA A 120 -10.36 -9.97 14.13
C ALA A 120 -11.16 -11.07 13.42
N LEU A 121 -11.60 -10.83 12.17
CA LEU A 121 -12.22 -11.86 11.33
C LEU A 121 -11.27 -13.04 11.12
N SER A 122 -10.02 -12.74 10.79
CA SER A 122 -8.99 -13.75 10.51
C SER A 122 -8.65 -14.64 11.70
N THR A 123 -8.80 -14.14 12.92
CA THR A 123 -8.63 -14.95 14.14
C THR A 123 -9.69 -16.05 14.23
N HIS A 124 -10.92 -15.78 13.80
CA HIS A 124 -11.96 -16.82 13.71
C HIS A 124 -11.68 -17.82 12.58
N ILE A 125 -11.22 -17.36 11.42
CA ILE A 125 -10.83 -18.25 10.31
C ILE A 125 -9.72 -19.21 10.75
N ALA A 126 -8.72 -18.71 11.47
CA ALA A 126 -7.59 -19.49 11.95
C ALA A 126 -7.97 -20.59 12.96
N GLN A 127 -9.08 -20.45 13.69
CA GLN A 127 -9.59 -21.50 14.59
C GLN A 127 -9.99 -22.76 13.83
N HIS A 128 -10.38 -22.62 12.57
CA HIS A 128 -10.84 -23.72 11.71
C HIS A 128 -9.87 -24.06 10.57
N THR A 129 -8.85 -23.24 10.35
CA THR A 129 -7.86 -23.40 9.28
C THR A 129 -6.44 -23.28 9.84
N PRO A 130 -5.79 -24.40 10.21
CA PRO A 130 -4.42 -24.38 10.72
C PRO A 130 -3.45 -23.72 9.72
N GLY A 131 -2.60 -22.84 10.22
CA GLY A 131 -1.63 -22.09 9.39
C GLY A 131 -2.19 -20.84 8.71
N TYR A 132 -3.48 -20.52 8.89
CA TYR A 132 -4.02 -19.25 8.43
C TYR A 132 -3.44 -18.09 9.24
N SER A 133 -2.65 -17.25 8.58
CA SER A 133 -2.09 -16.03 9.15
C SER A 133 -2.20 -14.92 8.13
N ILE A 134 -2.41 -13.71 8.63
CA ILE A 134 -2.53 -12.51 7.81
C ILE A 134 -1.60 -11.44 8.37
N THR A 135 -1.03 -10.65 7.48
CA THR A 135 -0.20 -9.50 7.84
C THR A 135 -0.72 -8.25 7.16
N PHE A 136 -0.37 -7.07 7.68
CA PHE A 136 -0.85 -5.80 7.15
C PHE A 136 -0.37 -5.60 5.71
N GLU A 137 0.88 -5.97 5.45
CA GLU A 137 1.50 -5.93 4.14
C GLU A 137 0.85 -6.84 3.08
N ASP A 138 0.10 -7.88 3.48
CA ASP A 138 -0.65 -8.72 2.55
C ASP A 138 -1.87 -7.98 1.96
N VAL A 139 -2.42 -7.03 2.72
CA VAL A 139 -3.56 -6.20 2.32
C VAL A 139 -3.08 -4.92 1.66
N ALA A 140 -2.19 -4.18 2.31
CA ALA A 140 -1.70 -2.90 1.81
C ALA A 140 -0.99 -3.06 0.45
N LEU A 141 -0.11 -4.05 0.33
CA LEU A 141 0.68 -4.27 -0.89
C LEU A 141 0.10 -5.40 -1.75
N ALA A 142 -1.22 -5.59 -1.75
CA ALA A 142 -1.89 -6.65 -2.50
C ALA A 142 -1.62 -6.51 -4.02
N GLY A 143 -1.05 -7.56 -4.62
CA GLY A 143 -0.73 -7.60 -6.05
C GLY A 143 0.45 -6.72 -6.49
N ARG A 144 1.05 -5.95 -5.57
CA ARG A 144 2.18 -5.07 -5.88
C ARG A 144 3.50 -5.84 -5.91
N PRO A 145 4.32 -5.68 -6.96
CA PRO A 145 5.68 -6.24 -7.00
C PRO A 145 6.56 -5.57 -5.93
N VAL A 146 7.59 -6.29 -5.48
CA VAL A 146 8.56 -5.77 -4.50
C VAL A 146 9.96 -5.95 -5.07
N PRO A 147 10.71 -4.88 -5.32
CA PRO A 147 12.05 -5.02 -5.87
C PRO A 147 12.94 -5.80 -4.89
N PRO A 148 13.93 -6.56 -5.39
CA PRO A 148 14.95 -7.17 -4.54
C PRO A 148 15.75 -6.06 -3.85
N VAL A 149 15.94 -6.20 -2.54
CA VAL A 149 16.59 -5.19 -1.68
C VAL A 149 17.86 -5.78 -1.10
N SER A 150 18.98 -5.09 -1.29
CA SER A 150 20.30 -5.52 -0.85
C SER A 150 20.48 -5.30 0.66
N LEU A 151 21.22 -6.23 1.28
CA LEU A 151 21.89 -5.99 2.55
C LEU A 151 23.37 -5.75 2.22
N ARG A 152 23.88 -4.60 2.61
CA ARG A 152 25.25 -4.20 2.29
C ARG A 152 26.26 -5.14 2.93
N SER A 153 27.29 -5.55 2.18
CA SER A 153 28.42 -6.29 2.79
C SER A 153 29.31 -5.32 3.60
N GLN A 154 29.46 -5.60 4.89
CA GLN A 154 30.33 -4.86 5.81
C GLN A 154 31.39 -5.77 6.43
N SER A 155 32.46 -5.19 6.97
CA SER A 155 33.43 -5.98 7.72
C SER A 155 32.80 -6.53 9.00
N ALA A 156 33.08 -7.79 9.33
CA ALA A 156 32.50 -8.47 10.50
C ALA A 156 32.72 -7.68 11.80
N ALA A 157 33.89 -7.05 11.97
CA ALA A 157 34.20 -6.23 13.14
C ALA A 157 33.31 -4.98 13.25
N ARG A 158 33.04 -4.29 12.12
CA ARG A 158 32.15 -3.12 12.09
C ARG A 158 30.71 -3.53 12.39
N LEU A 159 30.26 -4.61 11.76
CA LEU A 159 28.88 -5.08 11.93
C LEU A 159 28.63 -5.58 13.37
N ALA A 160 29.57 -6.30 13.97
CA ALA A 160 29.49 -6.73 15.37
C ALA A 160 29.40 -5.53 16.34
N HIS A 161 30.18 -4.47 16.09
CA HIS A 161 30.11 -3.25 16.88
C HIS A 161 28.76 -2.54 16.75
N LEU A 162 28.28 -2.35 15.51
CA LEU A 162 26.98 -1.71 15.25
C LEU A 162 25.83 -2.50 15.85
N ARG A 163 25.87 -3.84 15.73
CA ARG A 163 24.86 -4.72 16.30
C ARG A 163 24.83 -4.65 17.83
N ALA A 164 25.99 -4.66 18.49
CA ALA A 164 26.05 -4.51 19.95
C ALA A 164 25.44 -3.16 20.41
N ARG A 165 25.75 -2.07 19.70
CA ARG A 165 25.18 -0.73 19.98
C ARG A 165 23.65 -0.72 19.75
N TYR A 166 23.20 -1.34 18.66
CA TYR A 166 21.78 -1.46 18.33
C TYR A 166 21.01 -2.28 19.38
N GLU A 167 21.53 -3.44 19.80
CA GLU A 167 20.90 -4.30 20.81
C GLU A 167 20.82 -3.61 22.18
N GLN A 168 21.85 -2.85 22.56
CA GLN A 168 21.85 -2.04 23.78
C GLN A 168 20.73 -0.98 23.76
N ALA A 169 20.54 -0.30 22.63
CA ALA A 169 19.49 0.71 22.46
C ALA A 169 18.09 0.09 22.29
N LEU A 170 17.97 -1.12 21.74
CA LEU A 170 16.70 -1.81 21.56
C LEU A 170 16.07 -2.24 22.89
N LEU A 171 16.88 -2.62 23.88
CA LEU A 171 16.40 -3.23 25.11
C LEU A 171 15.45 -2.32 25.94
N PRO A 172 15.74 -1.02 26.16
CA PRO A 172 14.80 -0.09 26.78
C PRO A 172 13.48 0.05 26.01
N VAL A 173 13.54 0.10 24.67
CA VAL A 173 12.37 0.24 23.80
C VAL A 173 11.44 -0.97 23.94
N LEU A 174 11.99 -2.19 24.00
CA LEU A 174 11.20 -3.41 24.18
C LEU A 174 10.60 -3.54 25.59
N ARG A 175 11.31 -3.08 26.63
CA ARG A 175 10.88 -3.14 28.04
C ARG A 175 9.85 -2.09 28.43
N SER A 176 9.63 -1.08 27.59
CA SER A 176 8.73 0.05 27.85
C SER A 176 7.25 -0.31 28.08
N LYS A 177 6.80 -1.52 27.69
CA LYS A 177 5.37 -1.91 27.71
C LYS A 177 4.74 -1.76 29.10
N GLY A 178 3.77 -0.85 29.22
CA GLY A 178 2.97 -0.66 30.46
C GLY A 178 3.70 0.08 31.58
N HIS A 179 4.87 0.69 31.30
CA HIS A 179 5.73 1.32 32.30
C HIS A 179 6.15 2.76 31.96
N VAL A 180 5.63 3.37 30.88
CA VAL A 180 5.98 4.75 30.46
C VAL A 180 5.18 5.83 31.21
N SER A 181 4.74 5.56 32.44
CA SER A 181 3.97 6.53 33.25
C SER A 181 4.82 7.59 33.95
N THR A 182 6.15 7.53 33.84
CA THR A 182 7.07 8.50 34.44
C THR A 182 7.94 9.21 33.39
N SER A 183 8.09 10.53 33.55
CA SER A 183 8.85 11.40 32.63
C SER A 183 10.30 10.94 32.40
N ALA A 184 10.96 10.41 33.43
CA ALA A 184 12.33 9.90 33.33
C ALA A 184 12.44 8.65 32.44
N VAL A 185 11.48 7.72 32.52
CA VAL A 185 11.45 6.51 31.67
C VAL A 185 11.17 6.91 30.21
N ALA A 186 10.28 7.87 29.98
CA ALA A 186 10.03 8.40 28.64
C ALA A 186 11.28 9.04 28.02
N GLY A 187 12.05 9.82 28.79
CA GLY A 187 13.30 10.42 28.34
C GLY A 187 14.36 9.37 27.95
N ALA A 188 14.53 8.33 28.77
CA ALA A 188 15.47 7.25 28.48
C ALA A 188 15.08 6.45 27.22
N VAL A 189 13.79 6.21 26.99
CA VAL A 189 13.35 5.51 25.77
C VAL A 189 13.51 6.37 24.53
N ASN A 190 13.27 7.69 24.62
CA ASN A 190 13.53 8.59 23.49
C ASN A 190 15.01 8.64 23.11
N ALA A 191 15.92 8.73 24.09
CA ALA A 191 17.36 8.66 23.81
C ALA A 191 17.75 7.33 23.14
N ALA A 192 17.17 6.22 23.60
CA ALA A 192 17.39 4.92 22.99
C ALA A 192 16.86 4.85 21.54
N LEU A 193 15.75 5.51 21.23
CA LEU A 193 15.24 5.62 19.85
C LEU A 193 16.18 6.47 18.97
N ASP A 194 16.74 7.55 19.52
CA ASP A 194 17.72 8.38 18.80
C ASP A 194 19.00 7.59 18.50
N ASP A 195 19.46 6.75 19.44
CA ASP A 195 20.60 5.84 19.24
C ASP A 195 20.32 4.77 18.16
N LEU A 196 19.07 4.25 18.10
CA LEU A 196 18.65 3.32 17.04
C LEU A 196 18.66 4.00 15.67
N ASP A 197 18.13 5.22 15.57
CA ASP A 197 18.16 6.00 14.33
C ASP A 197 19.59 6.30 13.88
N ALA A 198 20.49 6.64 14.80
CA ALA A 198 21.91 6.82 14.51
C ALA A 198 22.57 5.54 13.99
N CYS A 199 22.18 4.36 14.49
CA CYS A 199 22.63 3.08 13.93
C CYS A 199 22.10 2.87 12.51
N LEU A 200 20.83 3.17 12.22
CA LEU A 200 20.28 3.04 10.88
C LEU A 200 20.97 3.97 9.87
N VAL A 201 21.34 5.18 10.30
CA VAL A 201 22.17 6.10 9.49
C VAL A 201 23.54 5.48 9.17
N ASP A 202 24.23 4.91 10.16
CA ASP A 202 25.55 4.30 9.98
C ASP A 202 25.53 3.03 9.10
N LEU A 203 24.38 2.34 9.06
CA LEU A 203 24.14 1.15 8.24
C LEU A 203 23.77 1.50 6.79
N SER A 204 23.07 2.62 6.58
CA SER A 204 22.57 3.04 5.27
C SER A 204 23.68 3.24 4.24
N GLY A 205 23.48 2.69 3.05
CA GLY A 205 24.34 2.78 1.89
C GLY A 205 23.79 3.69 0.78
N PRO A 206 24.58 3.87 -0.29
CA PRO A 206 24.19 4.72 -1.44
C PRO A 206 23.31 3.99 -2.47
N ASP A 207 23.10 2.68 -2.34
CA ASP A 207 22.25 1.90 -3.26
C ASP A 207 20.78 2.35 -3.11
N PRO A 208 20.07 2.71 -4.20
CA PRO A 208 18.64 3.02 -4.17
C PRO A 208 17.78 1.91 -3.55
N TYR A 209 18.20 0.65 -3.69
CA TYR A 209 17.50 -0.52 -3.16
C TYR A 209 18.22 -1.14 -1.95
N ASP A 210 18.77 -0.31 -1.06
CA ASP A 210 19.32 -0.74 0.22
C ASP A 210 18.23 -0.85 1.31
N PHE A 211 18.22 -1.97 2.04
CA PHE A 211 17.26 -2.20 3.12
C PHE A 211 17.41 -1.17 4.24
N TRP A 212 18.64 -0.76 4.58
CA TRP A 212 18.87 0.16 5.68
C TRP A 212 18.38 1.57 5.37
N ARG A 213 18.44 1.99 4.10
CA ARG A 213 17.81 3.23 3.63
C ARG A 213 16.28 3.19 3.78
N LEU A 214 15.65 2.06 3.43
CA LEU A 214 14.21 1.86 3.65
C LEU A 214 13.85 1.85 5.15
N ALA A 215 14.63 1.16 5.97
CA ALA A 215 14.43 1.09 7.41
C ALA A 215 14.56 2.47 8.06
N LEU A 216 15.55 3.27 7.67
CA LEU A 216 15.76 4.62 8.16
C LEU A 216 14.59 5.56 7.80
N ALA A 217 14.07 5.49 6.58
CA ALA A 217 12.89 6.27 6.20
C ALA A 217 11.66 5.85 7.02
N CYS A 218 11.47 4.54 7.20
CA CYS A 218 10.39 4.01 8.03
C CYS A 218 10.52 4.46 9.50
N SER A 219 11.72 4.45 10.08
CA SER A 219 11.92 4.86 11.47
C SER A 219 11.60 6.35 11.64
N ARG A 220 12.07 7.21 10.73
CA ARG A 220 11.76 8.65 10.72
C ARG A 220 10.27 8.92 10.60
N ALA A 221 9.57 8.22 9.69
CA ALA A 221 8.13 8.37 9.53
C ALA A 221 7.35 7.93 10.79
N LEU A 222 7.74 6.82 11.43
CA LEU A 222 7.15 6.36 12.69
C LEU A 222 7.39 7.36 13.84
N ARG A 223 8.52 8.06 13.85
CA ARG A 223 8.84 9.10 14.83
C ARG A 223 8.05 10.38 14.59
N ALA A 224 7.94 10.82 13.34
CA ALA A 224 7.25 12.06 12.96
C ALA A 224 5.75 12.02 13.24
N THR A 225 5.12 10.84 13.09
CA THR A 225 3.68 10.63 13.32
C THR A 225 3.30 10.61 14.81
N GLY A 226 4.25 10.82 15.72
CA GLY A 226 3.99 10.90 17.16
C GLY A 226 3.45 9.60 17.75
N ARG A 227 3.65 8.45 17.07
CA ARG A 227 3.23 7.15 17.56
C ARG A 227 3.81 6.91 18.94
N SER A 228 2.95 6.51 19.87
CA SER A 228 3.36 6.21 21.24
C SER A 228 4.48 5.18 21.21
N VAL A 229 5.45 5.33 22.12
CA VAL A 229 6.47 4.32 22.42
C VAL A 229 5.85 2.94 22.71
N GLU A 230 4.59 2.91 23.13
CA GLU A 230 3.84 1.70 23.40
C GLU A 230 3.28 1.01 22.16
N ASP A 231 3.41 1.61 20.97
CA ASP A 231 2.96 1.04 19.69
C ASP A 231 3.68 -0.30 19.43
N VAL A 232 2.88 -1.34 19.22
CA VAL A 232 3.35 -2.71 18.95
C VAL A 232 4.08 -2.78 17.61
N ASP A 233 3.64 -2.03 16.61
CA ASP A 233 4.23 -2.04 15.28
C ASP A 233 5.63 -1.42 15.28
N MET A 234 5.84 -0.33 16.02
CA MET A 234 7.15 0.30 16.18
C MET A 234 8.15 -0.66 16.85
N ARG A 235 7.77 -1.31 17.95
CA ARG A 235 8.63 -2.30 18.62
C ARG A 235 8.93 -3.51 17.73
N ARG A 236 7.92 -4.01 17.01
CA ARG A 236 8.07 -5.12 16.07
C ARG A 236 9.01 -4.74 14.92
N PHE A 237 8.93 -3.52 14.41
CA PHE A 237 9.82 -3.00 13.38
C PHE A 237 11.28 -3.00 13.84
N TYR A 238 11.59 -2.40 15.00
CA TYR A 238 12.96 -2.37 15.50
C TYR A 238 13.49 -3.77 15.86
N ALA A 239 12.64 -4.67 16.37
CA ALA A 239 13.03 -6.06 16.61
C ALA A 239 13.34 -6.80 15.31
N ARG A 240 12.57 -6.57 14.24
CA ARG A 240 12.82 -7.15 12.91
C ARG A 240 14.11 -6.62 12.28
N CYS A 241 14.45 -5.35 12.49
CA CYS A 241 15.75 -4.80 12.07
C CYS A 241 16.92 -5.48 12.79
N ASN A 242 16.76 -5.87 14.07
CA ASN A 242 17.81 -6.67 14.75
C ASN A 242 18.01 -8.05 14.10
N ILE A 243 16.92 -8.67 13.62
CA ILE A 243 17.00 -9.95 12.89
C ILE A 243 17.72 -9.74 11.55
N ALA A 244 17.46 -8.63 10.86
CA ALA A 244 18.16 -8.29 9.61
C ALA A 244 19.67 -8.08 9.81
N LEU A 245 20.09 -7.48 10.93
CA LEU A 245 21.51 -7.39 11.31
C LEU A 245 22.14 -8.78 11.49
N ALA A 246 21.41 -9.71 12.12
CA ALA A 246 21.88 -11.09 12.28
C ALA A 246 21.95 -11.84 10.93
N ASP A 247 21.08 -11.53 9.99
CA ASP A 247 21.12 -12.07 8.62
C ASP A 247 22.31 -11.52 7.83
N GLU A 248 22.61 -10.24 7.95
CA GLU A 248 23.81 -9.61 7.37
C GLU A 248 25.09 -10.20 7.96
N GLU A 249 25.12 -10.50 9.26
CA GLU A 249 26.26 -11.17 9.93
C GLU A 249 26.49 -12.59 9.40
N ARG A 250 25.41 -13.27 9.01
CA ARG A 250 25.48 -14.59 8.32
C ARG A 250 25.88 -14.48 6.85
N GLY A 251 26.08 -13.27 6.33
CA GLY A 251 26.43 -13.02 4.93
C GLY A 251 25.26 -13.17 3.96
N ILE A 252 24.02 -13.00 4.43
CA ILE A 252 22.84 -13.02 3.55
C ILE A 252 22.82 -11.71 2.75
N PRO A 253 22.86 -11.76 1.39
CA PRO A 253 23.05 -10.55 0.57
C PRO A 253 21.75 -9.79 0.27
N LEU A 254 20.59 -10.43 0.46
CA LEU A 254 19.27 -9.86 0.16
C LEU A 254 18.39 -9.90 1.41
N ALA A 255 17.71 -8.80 1.71
CA ALA A 255 16.74 -8.77 2.77
C ALA A 255 15.56 -9.71 2.44
N PRO A 256 15.02 -10.47 3.42
CA PRO A 256 13.84 -11.29 3.19
C PRO A 256 12.67 -10.47 2.64
N ARG A 257 12.00 -10.97 1.60
CA ARG A 257 10.87 -10.27 0.96
C ARG A 257 9.79 -9.86 1.97
N SER A 258 9.46 -10.73 2.91
CA SER A 258 8.45 -10.44 3.95
C SER A 258 8.86 -9.26 4.84
N LEU A 259 10.14 -9.14 5.17
CA LEU A 259 10.68 -8.02 5.92
C LEU A 259 10.56 -6.72 5.13
N VAL A 260 11.00 -6.72 3.86
CA VAL A 260 10.89 -5.55 2.97
C VAL A 260 9.44 -5.10 2.84
N ARG A 261 8.51 -6.03 2.58
CA ARG A 261 7.07 -5.76 2.47
C ARG A 261 6.51 -5.14 3.73
N ALA A 262 6.84 -5.68 4.89
CA ALA A 262 6.36 -5.15 6.15
C ALA A 262 6.86 -3.72 6.40
N THR A 263 8.15 -3.47 6.22
CA THR A 263 8.74 -2.13 6.41
C THR A 263 8.14 -1.14 5.41
N LEU A 264 8.00 -1.55 4.15
CA LEU A 264 7.42 -0.72 3.09
C LEU A 264 5.96 -0.39 3.34
N ALA A 265 5.15 -1.37 3.78
CA ALA A 265 3.75 -1.13 4.12
C ALA A 265 3.61 -0.18 5.31
N LEU A 266 4.48 -0.30 6.32
CA LEU A 266 4.49 0.61 7.48
C LEU A 266 4.85 2.05 7.06
N LEU A 267 5.87 2.22 6.22
CA LEU A 267 6.24 3.54 5.68
C LEU A 267 5.10 4.12 4.85
N TRP A 268 4.56 3.35 3.90
CA TRP A 268 3.55 3.85 2.97
C TRP A 268 2.21 4.16 3.61
N ARG A 269 1.84 3.47 4.70
CA ARG A 269 0.52 3.60 5.32
C ARG A 269 0.08 5.05 5.50
N ASP A 270 0.89 5.84 6.18
CA ASP A 270 0.49 7.18 6.59
C ASP A 270 0.53 8.12 5.37
N TYR A 271 1.50 7.97 4.47
CA TYR A 271 1.54 8.67 3.17
C TYR A 271 0.40 8.30 2.21
N ALA A 272 -0.09 7.07 2.24
CA ALA A 272 -1.19 6.63 1.39
C ALA A 272 -2.52 7.25 1.84
N LEU A 273 -2.66 7.43 3.16
CA LEU A 273 -3.86 7.91 3.83
C LEU A 273 -3.92 9.44 3.87
N PHE A 274 -2.83 10.08 4.25
CA PHE A 274 -2.77 11.51 4.57
C PHE A 274 -1.85 12.29 3.62
N GLY A 275 -1.38 11.64 2.55
CA GLY A 275 -0.42 12.15 1.56
C GLY A 275 0.89 12.70 2.16
N ALA A 276 1.63 13.44 1.35
CA ALA A 276 2.95 13.97 1.67
C ALA A 276 2.97 15.50 1.66
N ALA A 277 3.73 16.09 2.57
CA ALA A 277 4.08 17.51 2.58
C ALA A 277 5.39 17.77 1.80
N ALA A 278 5.75 19.03 1.57
CA ALA A 278 6.94 19.38 0.78
C ALA A 278 8.24 18.83 1.39
N GLU A 279 8.32 18.80 2.72
CA GLU A 279 9.42 18.22 3.49
C GLU A 279 9.59 16.70 3.32
N ASP A 280 8.54 15.99 2.88
CA ASP A 280 8.55 14.53 2.69
C ASP A 280 9.12 14.10 1.33
N THR A 281 9.71 15.02 0.56
CA THR A 281 10.18 14.74 -0.81
C THR A 281 11.11 13.53 -0.88
N GLU A 282 12.01 13.35 0.09
CA GLU A 282 12.91 12.19 0.13
C GLU A 282 12.16 10.87 0.33
N HIS A 283 11.12 10.86 1.18
CA HIS A 283 10.29 9.68 1.41
C HIS A 283 9.41 9.36 0.21
N VAL A 284 8.87 10.38 -0.48
CA VAL A 284 8.08 10.20 -1.70
C VAL A 284 8.95 9.61 -2.81
N GLU A 285 10.16 10.12 -3.00
CA GLU A 285 11.09 9.58 -3.99
C GLU A 285 11.50 8.13 -3.68
N LEU A 286 11.72 7.81 -2.40
CA LEU A 286 11.94 6.43 -1.99
C LEU A 286 10.72 5.54 -2.25
N LEU A 287 9.51 5.97 -1.89
CA LEU A 287 8.28 5.20 -2.13
C LEU A 287 8.05 4.96 -3.62
N ARG A 288 8.36 5.94 -4.47
CA ARG A 288 8.38 5.77 -5.93
C ARG A 288 9.41 4.73 -6.35
N ASP A 289 10.62 4.72 -5.79
CA ASP A 289 11.58 3.64 -6.05
C ASP A 289 11.02 2.25 -5.73
N TYR A 290 10.07 2.13 -4.80
CA TYR A 290 9.38 0.89 -4.45
C TYR A 290 8.03 0.68 -5.17
N GLY A 291 7.68 1.50 -6.17
CA GLY A 291 6.45 1.34 -6.95
C GLY A 291 5.18 1.80 -6.23
N LEU A 292 5.31 2.75 -5.30
CA LEU A 292 4.19 3.28 -4.53
C LEU A 292 3.96 4.76 -4.83
N THR A 293 2.73 5.09 -5.18
CA THR A 293 2.30 6.48 -5.39
C THR A 293 1.79 7.10 -4.09
N VAL A 294 2.07 8.39 -3.95
CA VAL A 294 1.64 9.23 -2.82
C VAL A 294 1.04 10.50 -3.41
N ASP A 295 -0.06 10.98 -2.81
CA ASP A 295 -0.63 12.29 -3.15
C ASP A 295 0.09 13.37 -2.35
N TRP A 296 0.25 14.55 -2.94
CA TRP A 296 0.83 15.69 -2.27
C TRP A 296 -0.27 16.51 -1.62
N HIS A 297 -0.21 16.75 -0.31
CA HIS A 297 -1.15 17.64 0.37
C HIS A 297 -0.63 19.06 0.52
N ILE A 298 -1.60 19.96 0.53
CA ILE A 298 -1.46 21.35 0.98
C ILE A 298 -1.93 21.49 2.45
N ALA A 299 -2.68 20.52 3.01
CA ALA A 299 -3.31 20.59 4.33
C ALA A 299 -2.72 19.55 5.30
N GLY A 300 -1.87 19.97 6.24
CA GLY A 300 -1.10 19.08 7.11
C GLY A 300 -1.68 18.83 8.52
N THR A 301 -3.00 18.97 8.76
CA THR A 301 -3.60 18.70 10.08
C THR A 301 -4.96 18.01 10.01
N GLN A 302 -5.28 17.18 11.01
CA GLN A 302 -6.57 16.50 11.16
C GLN A 302 -7.77 17.47 11.18
N ALA A 303 -7.58 18.68 11.74
CA ALA A 303 -8.61 19.72 11.75
C ALA A 303 -8.82 20.35 10.36
N SER A 304 -7.74 20.56 9.59
CA SER A 304 -7.85 21.01 8.20
C SER A 304 -8.47 19.93 7.30
N GLU A 305 -8.21 18.65 7.57
CA GLU A 305 -8.82 17.52 6.85
C GLU A 305 -10.33 17.42 7.12
N ALA A 306 -10.76 17.54 8.38
CA ALA A 306 -12.19 17.51 8.72
C ALA A 306 -12.98 18.66 8.05
N LEU A 307 -12.39 19.86 7.99
CA LEU A 307 -12.98 21.01 7.29
C LEU A 307 -13.00 20.79 5.77
N TRP A 308 -11.95 20.16 5.23
CA TRP A 308 -11.87 19.86 3.80
C TRP A 308 -12.87 18.77 3.38
N GLU A 309 -13.03 17.70 4.17
CA GLU A 309 -14.04 16.65 3.94
C GLU A 309 -15.47 17.17 3.97
N ALA A 310 -15.77 18.09 4.90
CA ALA A 310 -17.07 18.77 4.93
C ALA A 310 -17.33 19.57 3.65
N GLY A 311 -16.31 20.30 3.16
CA GLY A 311 -16.38 21.02 1.88
C GLY A 311 -16.52 20.10 0.67
N ALA A 312 -15.78 18.98 0.63
CA ALA A 312 -15.85 17.99 -0.44
C ALA A 312 -17.21 17.27 -0.49
N HIS A 313 -17.81 16.94 0.66
CA HIS A 313 -19.15 16.36 0.74
C HIS A 313 -20.24 17.33 0.28
N GLN A 314 -20.09 18.60 0.60
CA GLN A 314 -20.98 19.64 0.07
C GLN A 314 -20.84 19.77 -1.46
N ALA A 315 -19.62 19.75 -1.99
CA ALA A 315 -19.34 19.80 -3.43
C ALA A 315 -19.87 18.55 -4.17
N GLU A 316 -19.74 17.35 -3.61
CA GLU A 316 -20.28 16.12 -4.21
C GLU A 316 -21.81 16.11 -4.21
N THR A 317 -22.44 16.58 -3.13
CA THR A 317 -23.91 16.70 -3.07
C THR A 317 -24.43 17.68 -4.13
N LEU A 318 -23.73 18.81 -4.31
CA LEU A 318 -24.02 19.78 -5.36
C LEU A 318 -23.77 19.20 -6.76
N ALA A 319 -22.68 18.44 -6.95
CA ALA A 319 -22.34 17.79 -8.20
C ALA A 319 -23.31 16.65 -8.53
N ALA A 320 -23.81 15.88 -7.56
CA ALA A 320 -24.78 14.80 -7.77
C ALA A 320 -26.11 15.30 -8.36
N HIS A 321 -26.42 16.59 -8.19
CA HIS A 321 -27.61 17.21 -8.77
C HIS A 321 -27.42 17.71 -10.22
N VAL A 322 -26.20 17.77 -10.75
CA VAL A 322 -25.89 18.41 -12.05
C VAL A 322 -24.91 17.61 -12.94
N ALA A 323 -24.06 16.75 -12.36
CA ALA A 323 -22.98 16.07 -13.07
C ALA A 323 -23.43 14.75 -13.69
N MET A 324 -23.11 14.57 -14.98
CA MET A 324 -23.30 13.31 -15.68
C MET A 324 -22.30 12.26 -15.16
N THR A 325 -22.76 11.04 -14.89
CA THR A 325 -21.91 9.89 -14.59
C THR A 325 -21.69 9.05 -15.84
N ARG A 326 -20.56 8.33 -15.90
CA ARG A 326 -20.27 7.32 -16.94
C ARG A 326 -20.08 5.95 -16.32
N GLU A 327 -20.56 4.92 -16.99
CA GLU A 327 -20.34 3.52 -16.61
C GLU A 327 -19.15 2.94 -17.38
N LEU A 328 -18.25 2.27 -16.67
CA LEU A 328 -17.06 1.59 -17.16
C LEU A 328 -17.08 0.15 -16.63
N GLY A 329 -18.00 -0.67 -17.15
CA GLY A 329 -18.29 -1.98 -16.57
C GLY A 329 -18.94 -1.86 -15.21
N VAL A 330 -18.31 -2.45 -14.18
CA VAL A 330 -18.80 -2.38 -12.78
C VAL A 330 -18.54 -1.04 -12.09
N LEU A 331 -17.76 -0.14 -12.71
CA LEU A 331 -17.37 1.14 -12.14
C LEU A 331 -18.24 2.28 -12.69
N THR A 332 -18.72 3.15 -11.81
CA THR A 332 -19.42 4.39 -12.16
C THR A 332 -18.57 5.59 -11.79
N VAL A 333 -18.19 6.42 -12.75
CA VAL A 333 -17.28 7.55 -12.56
C VAL A 333 -17.94 8.88 -12.88
N ASN A 334 -17.42 9.98 -12.33
CA ASN A 334 -17.80 11.32 -12.74
C ASN A 334 -17.29 11.61 -14.16
N ALA A 335 -18.13 12.16 -15.04
CA ALA A 335 -17.75 12.40 -16.43
C ALA A 335 -16.58 13.40 -16.58
N ASN A 336 -16.50 14.44 -15.75
CA ASN A 336 -15.42 15.42 -15.84
C ASN A 336 -14.08 14.80 -15.41
N ALA A 337 -14.07 14.09 -14.27
CA ALA A 337 -12.89 13.37 -13.81
C ALA A 337 -12.43 12.30 -14.80
N TYR A 338 -13.37 11.69 -15.53
CA TYR A 338 -13.07 10.76 -16.61
C TYR A 338 -12.38 11.45 -17.80
N GLU A 339 -12.85 12.62 -18.25
CA GLU A 339 -12.20 13.35 -19.35
C GLU A 339 -10.79 13.85 -18.95
N ASP A 340 -10.63 14.37 -17.72
CA ASP A 340 -9.33 14.79 -17.19
C ASP A 340 -8.34 13.62 -17.10
N PHE A 341 -8.84 12.45 -16.70
CA PHE A 341 -8.08 11.21 -16.71
C PHE A 341 -7.65 10.82 -18.13
N LEU A 342 -8.54 10.90 -19.13
CA LEU A 342 -8.18 10.56 -20.52
C LEU A 342 -7.08 11.47 -21.07
N GLN A 343 -7.12 12.78 -20.78
CA GLN A 343 -6.05 13.70 -21.17
C GLN A 343 -4.71 13.35 -20.52
N THR A 344 -4.74 13.02 -19.23
CA THR A 344 -3.55 12.58 -18.49
C THR A 344 -3.00 11.26 -19.05
N ALA A 345 -3.90 10.32 -19.35
CA ALA A 345 -3.56 9.00 -19.85
C ALA A 345 -2.94 9.04 -21.26
N ASP A 346 -3.49 9.85 -22.16
CA ASP A 346 -2.96 10.01 -23.52
C ASP A 346 -1.52 10.55 -23.50
N ALA A 347 -1.28 11.61 -22.71
CA ALA A 347 0.06 12.17 -22.53
C ALA A 347 1.05 11.15 -21.92
N ALA A 348 0.60 10.35 -20.95
CA ALA A 348 1.43 9.33 -20.32
C ALA A 348 1.77 8.17 -21.27
N ILE A 349 0.80 7.70 -22.07
CA ILE A 349 1.03 6.64 -23.06
C ILE A 349 2.01 7.10 -24.13
N ALA A 350 1.84 8.32 -24.67
CA ALA A 350 2.73 8.87 -25.68
C ALA A 350 4.19 8.89 -25.17
N ALA A 351 4.39 9.39 -23.95
CA ALA A 351 5.70 9.38 -23.29
C ALA A 351 6.24 7.96 -23.11
N LEU A 352 5.44 7.02 -22.59
CA LEU A 352 5.87 5.63 -22.38
C LEU A 352 6.26 4.92 -23.69
N ALA A 353 5.52 5.17 -24.77
CA ALA A 353 5.81 4.61 -26.09
C ALA A 353 7.11 5.18 -26.70
N ASP A 354 7.38 6.47 -26.48
CA ASP A 354 8.65 7.10 -26.90
C ASP A 354 9.84 6.49 -26.16
N TYR A 355 9.70 6.28 -24.84
CA TYR A 355 10.76 5.68 -24.02
C TYR A 355 10.98 4.20 -24.32
N ALA A 356 9.92 3.41 -24.54
CA ALA A 356 10.04 2.01 -24.92
C ALA A 356 10.85 1.85 -26.22
N ARG A 357 10.55 2.64 -27.25
CA ARG A 357 11.29 2.65 -28.52
C ARG A 357 12.75 3.08 -28.36
N ALA A 358 13.04 4.00 -27.44
CA ALA A 358 14.41 4.41 -27.14
C ALA A 358 15.19 3.31 -26.37
N ALA A 359 14.52 2.56 -25.50
CA ALA A 359 15.13 1.53 -24.65
C ALA A 359 15.59 0.29 -25.43
N ASP A 360 15.04 0.02 -26.61
CA ASP A 360 15.49 -1.03 -27.53
C ASP A 360 16.84 -0.74 -28.19
N ASN A 361 17.39 0.47 -28.01
CA ASN A 361 18.72 0.82 -28.47
C ASN A 361 19.69 0.93 -27.27
N PRO A 362 20.51 -0.09 -26.98
CA PRO A 362 21.42 -0.09 -25.83
C PRO A 362 22.43 1.07 -25.83
N GLN A 363 22.78 1.61 -27.01
CA GLN A 363 23.68 2.75 -27.13
C GLN A 363 23.00 4.10 -26.82
N LYS A 364 21.67 4.12 -26.70
CA LYS A 364 20.84 5.30 -26.40
C LYS A 364 20.04 5.16 -25.11
N ALA A 365 20.27 4.11 -24.32
CA ALA A 365 19.56 3.89 -23.07
C ALA A 365 19.99 4.95 -22.03
N ASP A 366 19.30 6.08 -22.04
CA ASP A 366 19.51 7.20 -21.12
C ASP A 366 18.80 6.92 -19.78
N PRO A 367 19.53 6.87 -18.65
CA PRO A 367 18.91 6.67 -17.35
C PRO A 367 17.91 7.76 -16.96
N SER A 368 18.12 9.00 -17.43
CA SER A 368 17.20 10.11 -17.15
C SER A 368 15.87 9.93 -17.89
N ALA A 369 15.90 9.43 -19.13
CA ALA A 369 14.71 9.07 -19.89
C ALA A 369 13.93 7.93 -19.21
N ALA A 370 14.64 6.94 -18.65
CA ALA A 370 14.01 5.87 -17.89
C ALA A 370 13.34 6.38 -16.60
N LEU A 371 13.92 7.36 -15.89
CA LEU A 371 13.25 8.01 -14.75
C LEU A 371 11.97 8.74 -15.20
N GLN A 372 12.03 9.49 -16.30
CA GLN A 372 10.87 10.20 -16.84
C GLN A 372 9.76 9.23 -17.28
N ALA A 373 10.11 8.06 -17.82
CA ALA A 373 9.17 6.98 -18.11
C ALA A 373 8.49 6.47 -16.84
N GLY A 374 9.28 6.27 -15.78
CA GLY A 374 8.78 5.90 -14.45
C GLY A 374 7.77 6.93 -13.92
N ASP A 375 8.12 8.22 -13.98
CA ASP A 375 7.27 9.30 -13.50
C ASP A 375 5.99 9.47 -14.35
N ALA A 376 6.04 9.20 -15.66
CA ALA A 376 4.85 9.14 -16.50
C ALA A 376 3.91 7.99 -16.08
N ALA A 377 4.48 6.80 -15.82
CA ALA A 377 3.71 5.65 -15.35
C ALA A 377 3.08 5.91 -13.97
N TYR A 378 3.80 6.52 -13.03
CA TYR A 378 3.24 6.86 -11.71
C TYR A 378 2.15 7.92 -11.76
N ARG A 379 2.27 8.93 -12.63
CA ARG A 379 1.20 9.92 -12.82
C ARG A 379 -0.07 9.25 -13.34
N LEU A 380 0.07 8.34 -14.31
CA LEU A 380 -1.04 7.53 -14.80
C LEU A 380 -1.61 6.62 -13.70
N GLY A 381 -0.75 5.96 -12.91
CA GLY A 381 -1.17 5.10 -11.79
C GLY A 381 -1.95 5.86 -10.72
N ALA A 382 -1.45 7.04 -10.32
CA ALA A 382 -2.13 7.93 -9.39
C ALA A 382 -3.49 8.40 -9.94
N ALA A 383 -3.55 8.83 -11.20
CA ALA A 383 -4.80 9.26 -11.84
C ALA A 383 -5.81 8.10 -11.98
N ALA A 384 -5.35 6.89 -12.34
CA ALA A 384 -6.19 5.70 -12.41
C ALA A 384 -6.71 5.29 -11.03
N SER A 385 -5.85 5.34 -9.99
CA SER A 385 -6.22 5.07 -8.61
C SER A 385 -7.26 6.07 -8.14
N ALA A 386 -7.07 7.36 -8.46
CA ALA A 386 -8.00 8.43 -8.17
C ALA A 386 -9.37 8.25 -8.84
N LEU A 387 -9.40 7.67 -10.04
CA LEU A 387 -10.64 7.36 -10.75
C LEU A 387 -11.27 6.03 -10.30
N GLY A 388 -10.59 5.21 -9.49
CA GLY A 388 -11.07 3.89 -9.05
C GLY A 388 -10.74 2.73 -10.01
N LEU A 389 -9.90 2.95 -11.02
CA LEU A 389 -9.43 1.94 -11.98
C LEU A 389 -8.27 1.11 -11.40
N GLY A 390 -8.57 0.26 -10.42
CA GLY A 390 -7.55 -0.45 -9.63
C GLY A 390 -6.57 -1.30 -10.45
N GLN A 391 -7.05 -1.98 -11.51
CA GLN A 391 -6.16 -2.80 -12.36
C GLN A 391 -5.21 -1.96 -13.21
N VAL A 392 -5.68 -0.81 -13.72
CA VAL A 392 -4.86 0.14 -14.50
C VAL A 392 -3.80 0.74 -13.58
N ALA A 393 -4.20 1.17 -12.38
CA ALA A 393 -3.31 1.72 -11.38
C ALA A 393 -2.19 0.73 -11.00
N LEU A 394 -2.55 -0.52 -10.71
CA LEU A 394 -1.59 -1.54 -10.33
C LEU A 394 -0.55 -1.86 -11.41
N LEU A 395 -0.98 -1.97 -12.68
CA LEU A 395 -0.07 -2.21 -13.80
C LEU A 395 0.82 -0.99 -14.07
N ALA A 396 0.28 0.23 -14.01
CA ALA A 396 1.03 1.46 -14.19
C ALA A 396 2.10 1.63 -13.08
N ASP A 397 1.76 1.38 -11.82
CA ASP A 397 2.69 1.43 -10.69
C ASP A 397 3.82 0.39 -10.82
N ALA A 398 3.48 -0.83 -11.24
CA ALA A 398 4.47 -1.88 -11.52
C ALA A 398 5.39 -1.51 -12.69
N LEU A 399 4.84 -0.92 -13.75
CA LEU A 399 5.61 -0.45 -14.90
C LEU A 399 6.55 0.71 -14.50
N GLY A 400 6.08 1.63 -13.65
CA GLY A 400 6.89 2.70 -13.09
C GLY A 400 8.09 2.16 -12.31
N LEU A 401 7.86 1.14 -11.48
CA LEU A 401 8.91 0.48 -10.71
C LEU A 401 9.95 -0.16 -11.64
N ALA A 402 9.49 -0.85 -12.68
CA ALA A 402 10.37 -1.50 -13.63
C ALA A 402 11.28 -0.49 -14.37
N TRP A 403 10.73 0.66 -14.76
CA TRP A 403 11.50 1.76 -15.35
C TRP A 403 12.51 2.37 -14.38
N ARG A 404 12.13 2.58 -13.11
CA ARG A 404 13.05 3.07 -12.08
C ARG A 404 14.19 2.09 -11.79
N ARG A 405 13.91 0.79 -11.71
CA ARG A 405 14.97 -0.24 -11.60
C ARG A 405 15.97 -0.14 -12.76
N ARG A 406 15.48 0.07 -13.98
CA ARG A 406 16.33 0.24 -15.17
C ARG A 406 17.13 1.53 -15.13
N ALA A 407 16.54 2.64 -14.70
CA ALA A 407 17.23 3.91 -14.53
C ALA A 407 18.39 3.80 -13.53
N HIS A 408 18.12 3.26 -12.34
CA HIS A 408 19.13 3.09 -11.29
C HIS A 408 20.24 2.12 -11.71
N ALA A 409 19.92 1.07 -12.44
CA ALA A 409 20.93 0.18 -13.02
C ALA A 409 21.85 0.89 -14.04
N GLY A 410 21.31 1.86 -14.80
CA GLY A 410 22.05 2.64 -15.78
C GLY A 410 23.00 3.70 -15.18
N VAL A 411 22.67 4.27 -14.01
CA VAL A 411 23.52 5.27 -13.31
C VAL A 411 24.52 4.62 -12.34
N SER A 412 24.28 3.37 -11.93
CA SER A 412 25.06 2.71 -10.88
C SER A 412 26.56 2.69 -11.17
N THR A 413 27.36 3.13 -10.19
CA THR A 413 28.82 3.03 -10.25
C THR A 413 29.27 1.56 -10.25
N PRO A 414 30.49 1.23 -10.69
CA PRO A 414 31.00 -0.14 -10.62
C PRO A 414 30.92 -0.75 -9.21
N ALA A 415 31.09 0.08 -8.16
CA ALA A 415 30.95 -0.35 -6.77
C ALA A 415 29.52 -0.74 -6.41
N VAL A 416 28.51 0.06 -6.84
CA VAL A 416 27.09 -0.28 -6.63
C VAL A 416 26.70 -1.50 -7.47
N ARG A 417 27.16 -1.58 -8.73
CA ARG A 417 26.90 -2.73 -9.61
C ARG A 417 27.43 -4.05 -9.05
N ALA A 418 28.55 -4.04 -8.34
CA ALA A 418 29.10 -5.23 -7.70
C ALA A 418 28.19 -5.80 -6.58
N HIS A 419 27.22 -5.02 -6.10
CA HIS A 419 26.25 -5.42 -5.08
C HIS A 419 24.87 -5.76 -5.64
N ILE A 420 24.63 -5.54 -6.94
CA ILE A 420 23.37 -5.88 -7.60
C ILE A 420 23.32 -7.40 -7.80
N VAL A 421 22.48 -8.08 -7.02
CA VAL A 421 22.27 -9.54 -7.13
C VAL A 421 21.27 -9.88 -8.25
N VAL A 422 20.32 -8.99 -8.51
CA VAL A 422 19.23 -9.20 -9.47
C VAL A 422 19.20 -8.06 -10.47
N GLU A 423 19.34 -8.39 -11.75
CA GLU A 423 19.35 -7.41 -12.83
C GLU A 423 18.02 -6.65 -12.96
N ALA A 424 18.07 -5.51 -13.64
CA ALA A 424 16.87 -4.75 -13.98
C ALA A 424 16.00 -5.52 -15.01
N PRO A 425 14.70 -5.21 -15.08
CA PRO A 425 13.80 -5.83 -16.08
C PRO A 425 14.27 -5.56 -17.51
N ASP A 426 14.11 -6.56 -18.38
CA ASP A 426 14.45 -6.45 -19.79
C ASP A 426 13.48 -5.53 -20.56
N ALA A 427 13.89 -5.06 -21.74
CA ALA A 427 13.09 -4.14 -22.56
C ALA A 427 11.76 -4.75 -23.04
N ARG A 428 11.73 -6.05 -23.34
CA ARG A 428 10.53 -6.71 -23.86
C ARG A 428 9.44 -6.80 -22.79
N SER A 429 9.84 -7.08 -21.56
CA SER A 429 8.92 -7.08 -20.41
C SER A 429 8.28 -5.70 -20.19
N LEU A 430 9.05 -4.62 -20.37
CA LEU A 430 8.57 -3.24 -20.29
C LEU A 430 7.62 -2.90 -21.46
N GLU A 431 7.98 -3.27 -22.68
CA GLU A 431 7.17 -3.03 -23.89
C GLU A 431 5.84 -3.78 -23.81
N ALA A 432 5.85 -5.06 -23.43
CA ALA A 432 4.64 -5.86 -23.28
C ALA A 432 3.68 -5.29 -22.22
N ALA A 433 4.22 -4.77 -21.10
CA ALA A 433 3.44 -4.12 -20.07
C ALA A 433 2.88 -2.76 -20.53
N ALA A 434 3.67 -1.95 -21.23
CA ALA A 434 3.22 -0.69 -21.80
C ALA A 434 2.11 -0.89 -22.85
N GLU A 435 2.24 -1.91 -23.70
CA GLU A 435 1.21 -2.24 -24.70
C GLU A 435 -0.08 -2.74 -24.05
N ALA A 436 0.03 -3.59 -23.03
CA ALA A 436 -1.15 -4.05 -22.28
C ALA A 436 -1.86 -2.87 -21.59
N LEU A 437 -1.10 -1.95 -20.99
CA LEU A 437 -1.63 -0.74 -20.37
C LEU A 437 -2.33 0.16 -21.40
N ARG A 438 -1.71 0.37 -22.56
CA ARG A 438 -2.32 1.09 -23.68
C ARG A 438 -3.63 0.46 -24.14
N ALA A 439 -3.66 -0.87 -24.29
CA ALA A 439 -4.86 -1.60 -24.67
C ALA A 439 -6.00 -1.47 -23.64
N MET A 440 -5.67 -1.51 -22.33
CA MET A 440 -6.64 -1.25 -21.27
C MET A 440 -7.21 0.17 -21.36
N LEU A 441 -6.36 1.17 -21.59
CA LEU A 441 -6.76 2.57 -21.68
C LEU A 441 -7.62 2.86 -22.92
N HIS A 442 -7.36 2.21 -24.06
CA HIS A 442 -8.25 2.29 -25.22
C HIS A 442 -9.65 1.72 -24.94
N LYS A 443 -9.76 0.66 -24.13
CA LYS A 443 -11.07 0.15 -23.68
C LYS A 443 -11.78 1.14 -22.78
N VAL A 444 -11.04 1.71 -21.81
CA VAL A 444 -11.58 2.75 -20.93
C VAL A 444 -12.09 3.93 -21.74
N ALA A 445 -11.30 4.45 -22.69
CA ALA A 445 -11.67 5.55 -23.58
C ALA A 445 -12.94 5.27 -24.40
N ALA A 446 -13.15 4.01 -24.79
CA ALA A 446 -14.34 3.54 -25.50
C ALA A 446 -15.57 3.33 -24.58
N GLY A 447 -15.46 3.63 -23.28
CA GLY A 447 -16.53 3.39 -22.31
C GLY A 447 -16.72 1.92 -21.94
N VAL A 448 -15.72 1.08 -22.18
CA VAL A 448 -15.78 -0.37 -21.92
C VAL A 448 -14.91 -0.71 -20.71
N ALA A 449 -15.34 -1.71 -19.93
CA ALA A 449 -14.55 -2.25 -18.83
C ALA A 449 -13.13 -2.62 -19.30
N PRO A 450 -12.07 -2.24 -18.56
CA PRO A 450 -10.72 -2.64 -18.91
C PRO A 450 -10.59 -4.17 -18.83
N GLN A 451 -9.91 -4.75 -19.82
CA GLN A 451 -9.60 -6.18 -19.80
C GLN A 451 -8.58 -6.51 -18.70
N SER A 452 -8.69 -7.69 -18.10
CA SER A 452 -7.72 -8.13 -17.09
C SER A 452 -6.33 -8.29 -17.70
N ALA A 453 -5.35 -7.62 -17.11
CA ALA A 453 -3.94 -7.75 -17.44
C ALA A 453 -3.17 -8.64 -16.44
N THR A 454 -3.85 -9.52 -15.71
CA THR A 454 -3.23 -10.34 -14.63
C THR A 454 -1.99 -11.12 -15.10
N ASN A 455 -2.04 -11.71 -16.30
CA ASN A 455 -0.91 -12.48 -16.83
C ASN A 455 0.31 -11.58 -17.15
N VAL A 456 0.07 -10.38 -17.67
CA VAL A 456 1.12 -9.41 -18.00
C VAL A 456 1.71 -8.83 -16.71
N LEU A 457 0.86 -8.49 -15.74
CA LEU A 457 1.30 -8.04 -14.42
C LEU A 457 2.14 -9.12 -13.72
N ALA A 458 1.72 -10.38 -13.77
CA ALA A 458 2.49 -11.50 -13.21
C ALA A 458 3.85 -11.68 -13.90
N ALA A 459 3.90 -11.57 -15.22
CA ALA A 459 5.15 -11.61 -15.98
C ALA A 459 6.08 -10.45 -15.61
N LEU A 460 5.56 -9.22 -15.56
CA LEU A 460 6.31 -8.03 -15.17
C LEU A 460 6.79 -8.13 -13.71
N THR A 461 5.96 -8.64 -12.81
CA THR A 461 6.32 -8.87 -11.40
C THR A 461 7.50 -9.83 -11.28
N ARG A 462 7.49 -10.93 -12.03
CA ARG A 462 8.64 -11.86 -12.08
C ARG A 462 9.89 -11.15 -12.61
N ALA A 463 9.78 -10.37 -13.69
CA ALA A 463 10.92 -9.63 -14.24
C ALA A 463 11.48 -8.59 -13.24
N ILE A 464 10.61 -7.94 -12.46
CA ILE A 464 11.00 -7.01 -11.38
C ILE A 464 11.69 -7.74 -10.23
N GLU A 465 11.26 -8.95 -9.88
CA GLU A 465 11.71 -9.63 -8.67
C GLU A 465 12.89 -10.56 -8.90
N GLN A 466 13.02 -11.11 -10.11
CA GLN A 466 14.00 -12.12 -10.49
C GLN A 466 14.95 -11.64 -11.59
N GLY A 467 14.69 -10.48 -12.21
CA GLY A 467 15.48 -9.94 -13.31
C GLY A 467 15.01 -10.44 -14.69
N GLY A 468 15.64 -9.93 -15.76
CA GLY A 468 15.29 -10.24 -17.16
C GLY A 468 15.77 -11.60 -17.69
N GLY A 469 16.03 -12.58 -16.84
CA GLY A 469 16.60 -13.88 -17.21
C GLY A 469 15.53 -14.95 -17.47
N THR A 470 15.61 -15.58 -18.64
CA THR A 470 15.08 -16.94 -18.90
C THR A 470 15.88 -17.98 -18.15
#